data_AF-A0A841D3H3-F1
#
_entry.id   AF-A0A841D3H3-F1
#
_cell.length_a   1.000
_cell.length_b   1.000
_cell.length_c   1.000
_cell.angle_alpha   90.00
_cell.angle_beta   90.00
_cell.angle_gamma   90.00
#
_symmetry.space_group_name_H-M   'P 1'
#
loop_
_entity.id
_entity.type
_entity.pdbx_description
1 polymer ?
#
loop_
_entity_poly.entity_id
_entity_poly.type
_entity_poly.pdbx_seq_one_letter_code
_entity_poly.pdbx_strand_id
1 'polypeptide(L)' 'MTDLPQETGDERVDAALGGLAVLGDLPVPAHVGVFEEVFTGLERVLASVDGTPDRQK' A
#
# COMPACT_ATOMS: atom_id res chain seq x y z
N MET A 1 8.74 -21.82 -0.66
CA MET A 1 8.79 -21.11 0.63
C MET A 1 8.38 -19.68 0.32
N THR A 2 7.08 -19.46 0.16
CA THR A 2 6.52 -18.11 -0.01
C THR A 2 6.28 -17.59 1.39
N ASP A 3 7.30 -16.92 1.91
CA ASP A 3 7.16 -16.07 3.08
C ASP A 3 6.23 -14.94 2.65
N LEU A 4 4.93 -15.06 2.96
CA LEU A 4 4.03 -13.91 2.87
C LEU A 4 4.61 -12.87 3.83
N PRO A 5 4.75 -11.59 3.42
CA PRO A 5 5.21 -10.56 4.34
C PRO A 5 4.34 -10.62 5.60
N GLN A 6 4.99 -10.77 6.76
CA GLN A 6 4.31 -10.63 8.05
C GLN A 6 3.52 -9.32 8.05
N GLU A 7 2.29 -9.37 8.58
CA GLU A 7 1.46 -8.17 8.77
C GLU A 7 2.31 -7.04 9.31
N THR A 8 2.25 -5.89 8.64
CA THR A 8 3.09 -4.72 8.91
C THR A 8 2.73 -4.07 10.25
N GLY A 9 1.62 -4.49 10.86
CA GLY A 9 1.11 -3.99 12.13
C GLY A 9 0.22 -2.75 11.98
N ASP A 10 0.01 -2.27 10.76
CA ASP A 10 -0.96 -1.23 10.42
C ASP A 10 -1.96 -1.80 9.39
N GLU A 11 -3.20 -2.01 9.82
CA GLU A 11 -4.28 -2.57 9.00
C GLU A 11 -4.47 -1.80 7.68
N ARG A 12 -4.15 -0.50 7.63
CA ARG A 12 -4.27 0.33 6.43
C ARG A 12 -3.16 0.04 5.43
N VAL A 13 -1.96 -0.25 5.92
CA VAL A 13 -0.81 -0.67 5.10
C VAL A 13 -1.05 -2.09 4.60
N ASP A 14 -1.52 -2.99 5.48
CA ASP A 14 -1.83 -4.37 5.13
C ASP A 14 -2.95 -4.46 4.09
N ALA A 15 -3.99 -3.63 4.21
CA ALA A 15 -5.05 -3.53 3.21
C ALA A 15 -4.53 -3.02 1.85
N ALA A 16 -3.63 -2.02 1.84
CA ALA A 16 -3.01 -1.54 0.60
C ALA A 16 -2.15 -2.62 -0.05
N LEU A 17 -1.35 -3.35 0.72
CA LEU A 17 -0.48 -4.43 0.22
C LEU A 17 -1.28 -5.67 -0.23
N GLY A 18 -2.44 -5.92 0.37
CA GLY A 18 -3.35 -6.99 -0.05
C GLY A 18 -3.76 -6.90 -1.53
N GLY A 19 -3.77 -5.69 -2.11
CA GLY A 19 -3.99 -5.48 -3.54
C GLY A 19 -2.96 -6.16 -4.44
N LEU A 20 -1.75 -6.45 -3.96
CA LEU A 20 -0.72 -7.16 -4.74
C LEU A 20 -1.05 -8.64 -4.98
N ALA A 21 -1.99 -9.22 -4.23
CA ALA A 21 -2.37 -10.63 -4.38
C ALA A 21 -2.92 -10.96 -5.78
N VAL A 22 -3.50 -9.98 -6.48
CA VAL A 22 -4.10 -10.19 -7.82
C VAL A 22 -3.06 -10.26 -8.95
N LEU A 23 -1.79 -9.91 -8.69
CA LEU A 23 -0.74 -9.90 -9.71
C LEU A 23 -0.50 -11.27 -10.34
N GLY A 24 -0.71 -12.35 -9.59
CA GLY A 24 -0.56 -13.73 -10.08
C GLY A 24 -1.60 -14.11 -11.14
N ASP A 25 -2.76 -13.44 -11.15
CA ASP A 25 -3.88 -13.72 -12.05
C ASP A 25 -3.91 -12.76 -13.25
N LEU A 26 -3.05 -11.73 -13.26
CA LEU A 26 -3.03 -10.69 -14.28
C LEU A 26 -1.82 -10.81 -15.21
N PRO A 27 -1.96 -10.43 -16.49
CA PRO A 27 -0.83 -10.36 -17.41
C PRO A 27 0.11 -9.23 -16.99
N VAL A 28 1.41 -9.40 -17.22
CA VAL A 28 2.48 -8.45 -16.83
C VAL A 28 2.18 -6.98 -17.20
N PRO A 29 1.60 -6.64 -18.38
CA PRO A 29 1.27 -5.26 -18.71
C PRO A 29 0.27 -4.60 -17.74
N ALA A 30 -0.59 -5.38 -17.08
CA ALA A 30 -1.55 -4.89 -16.10
C ALA A 30 -0.94 -4.67 -14.70
N HIS A 31 0.27 -5.19 -14.45
CA HIS A 31 0.92 -5.07 -13.14
C HIS A 31 1.21 -3.63 -12.77
N VAL A 32 1.52 -2.77 -13.74
CA VAL A 32 1.81 -1.35 -13.51
C VAL A 32 0.62 -0.65 -12.85
N GLY A 33 -0.60 -0.88 -13.34
CA GLY A 33 -1.80 -0.27 -12.75
C GLY A 33 -2.06 -0.73 -11.32
N VAL A 34 -1.80 -2.01 -11.03
CA VAL A 34 -1.91 -2.56 -9.66
C VAL A 34 -0.87 -1.91 -8.75
N PHE A 35 0.39 -1.75 -9.21
CA PHE A 35 1.41 -1.08 -8.42
C PHE A 35 1.08 0.39 -8.16
N GLU A 36 0.54 1.12 -9.14
CA GLU A 36 0.11 2.51 -8.98
C GLU A 36 -1.03 2.65 -7.96
N GLU A 37 -2.00 1.73 -7.97
CA GLU A 37 -3.11 1.72 -7.01
C GLU A 37 -2.61 1.47 -5.58
N VAL A 38 -1.76 0.46 -5.40
CA VAL A 38 -1.13 0.13 -4.11
C VAL A 38 -0.28 1.30 -3.61
N PHE A 39 0.53 1.90 -4.49
CA PHE A 39 1.37 3.05 -4.15
C PHE A 39 0.53 4.24 -3.69
N THR A 40 -0.52 4.59 -4.43
CA THR A 40 -1.46 5.67 -4.07
C THR A 40 -2.15 5.38 -2.73
N GLY A 41 -2.46 4.11 -2.45
CA GLY A 41 -3.01 3.67 -1.16
C GLY A 41 -2.04 3.95 -0.01
N LEU A 42 -0.77 3.58 -0.17
CA LEU A 42 0.28 3.82 0.82
C LEU A 42 0.55 5.32 1.03
N GLU A 43 0.57 6.13 -0.04
CA GLU A 43 0.70 7.59 0.08
C GLU A 43 -0.43 8.21 0.90
N ARG A 44 -1.67 7.73 0.74
CA ARG A 44 -2.80 8.16 1.58
C ARG A 44 -2.62 7.79 3.05
N VAL A 45 -2.09 6.61 3.33
CA VAL A 45 -1.80 6.19 4.70
C VAL A 45 -0.74 7.10 5.31
N LEU A 46 0.36 7.38 4.59
CA LEU A 46 1.41 8.29 5.04
C LEU A 46 0.87 9.70 5.29
N ALA A 47 0.11 10.26 4.34
CA ALA A 47 -0.51 11.57 4.48
C ALA A 47 -1.46 11.66 5.68
N SER A 48 -2.11 10.55 6.07
CA SER A 48 -2.97 10.50 7.25
C SER A 48 -2.20 10.53 8.58
N VAL A 49 -0.94 10.07 8.58
CA VAL A 49 -0.03 10.10 9.75
C VAL A 49 0.69 11.43 9.85
N ASP A 50 0.99 12.07 8.71
CA ASP A 50 1.58 13.40 8.62
C ASP A 50 0.66 14.56 9.06
N GLY A 51 -0.53 14.25 9.61
CA GLY A 51 -1.40 15.17 10.34
C GLY A 51 -0.80 15.70 11.66
N THR A 52 0.52 15.88 11.74
CA THR A 52 1.12 16.75 12.75
C THR A 52 0.71 18.18 12.39
N PRO A 53 0.01 18.90 13.28
CA PRO A 53 -0.45 20.24 12.95
C PRO A 53 0.76 21.10 12.60
N ASP A 54 0.53 21.93 11.59
CA ASP A 54 1.30 23.13 11.26
C ASP A 54 2.06 23.64 12.50
N ARG A 55 3.39 23.70 12.39
CA ARG A 55 4.23 24.39 13.38
C ARG A 55 3.91 25.88 13.26
N GLN A 56 2.80 26.27 13.85
CA GLN A 56 2.38 27.65 13.98
C GLN A 56 2.49 28.06 15.45
N LYS A 57 3.74 28.26 15.90
CA LYS A 57 4.16 29.33 16.79
C LYS A 57 5.68 29.43 16.85
#